data_AF-A0A285T6Z2-F1
#
_entry.id   AF-A0A285T6Z2-F1
#
_cell.length_a   1.000
_cell.length_b   1.000
_cell.length_c   1.000
_cell.angle_alpha   90.00
_cell.angle_beta   90.00
_cell.angle_gamma   90.00
#
_symmetry.space_group_name_H-M   'P 1'
#
loop_
_entity.id
_entity.type
_entity.pdbx_description
1 polymer ?
#
loop_
_entity_poly.entity_id
_entity_poly.type
_entity_poly.pdbx_seq_one_letter_code
_entity_poly.pdbx_strand_id
1 'polypeptide(L)' 'MVAKQIVMSNYSTNLTEKQWQVIKNIVEPQERTRKKCLREILNAIFYISKSGCQWRMLPSDFAPWQTVY' A
#
# COMPACT_ATOMS: atom_id res chain seq x y z
N MET A 1 17.15 -8.37 -6.79
CA MET A 1 16.61 -8.02 -5.46
C MET A 1 15.11 -8.18 -5.51
N VAL A 2 14.60 -9.35 -5.11
CA VAL A 2 13.19 -9.72 -5.25
C VAL A 2 12.41 -9.00 -4.14
N ALA A 3 11.49 -8.12 -4.52
CA ALA A 3 10.53 -7.55 -3.58
C ALA A 3 9.81 -8.72 -2.90
N LYS A 4 9.93 -8.81 -1.57
CA LYS A 4 9.29 -9.85 -0.78
C LYS A 4 7.78 -9.63 -0.95
N GLN A 5 7.18 -10.39 -1.86
CA GLN A 5 5.75 -10.35 -2.14
C GLN A 5 5.07 -11.01 -0.94
N ILE A 6 4.86 -10.22 0.11
CA ILE A 6 4.03 -10.63 1.25
C ILE A 6 2.66 -10.94 0.64
N VAL A 7 2.17 -12.15 0.88
CA VAL A 7 0.88 -12.60 0.37
C VAL A 7 -0.19 -11.72 1.00
N MET A 8 -0.51 -10.63 0.31
CA MET A 8 -1.50 -9.65 0.74
C MET A 8 -2.84 -10.36 0.70
N SER A 9 -3.40 -10.62 1.88
CA SER A 9 -4.78 -11.06 2.07
C SER A 9 -5.70 -10.16 1.22
N ASN A 10 -6.62 -10.77 0.48
CA ASN A 10 -7.41 -10.07 -0.54
C ASN A 10 -8.51 -9.23 0.11
N TYR A 11 -8.14 -8.09 0.69
CA TYR A 11 -9.07 -7.14 1.27
C TYR A 11 -9.87 -6.43 0.17
N SER A 12 -11.16 -6.21 0.41
CA SER A 12 -12.05 -5.46 -0.50
C SER A 12 -11.61 -3.99 -0.70
N THR A 13 -10.73 -3.49 0.17
CA THR A 13 -10.15 -2.14 0.11
C THR A 13 -8.88 -2.07 -0.75
N ASN A 14 -8.36 -3.20 -1.23
CA ASN A 14 -7.15 -3.22 -2.06
C ASN A 14 -7.42 -2.64 -3.44
N LEU A 15 -6.43 -1.92 -3.97
CA LEU A 15 -6.48 -1.40 -5.33
C LEU A 15 -6.40 -2.51 -6.36
N THR A 16 -7.36 -2.49 -7.28
CA THR A 16 -7.30 -3.28 -8.52
C THR A 16 -6.14 -2.80 -9.40
N GLU A 17 -5.68 -3.66 -10.29
CA GLU A 17 -4.59 -3.29 -11.22
C GLU A 17 -4.95 -2.05 -12.05
N LYS A 18 -6.19 -1.95 -12.53
CA LYS A 18 -6.66 -0.80 -13.31
C LYS A 18 -6.60 0.51 -12.53
N GLN A 19 -7.08 0.51 -11.28
CA GLN A 19 -7.00 1.69 -10.41
C GLN A 19 -5.55 2.04 -10.09
N TRP A 20 -4.72 1.02 -9.85
CA TRP A 20 -3.29 1.20 -9.61
C TRP A 20 -2.59 1.89 -10.79
N GLN A 21 -2.88 1.51 -12.03
CA GLN A 21 -2.28 2.14 -13.21
C GLN A 21 -2.57 3.65 -13.32
N VAL A 22 -3.77 4.08 -12.94
CA VAL A 22 -4.11 5.52 -12.91
C VAL A 22 -3.36 6.25 -11.81
N ILE A 23 -3.33 5.69 -10.59
CA ILE A 23 -2.68 6.30 -9.43
C ILE A 23 -1.16 6.32 -9.59
N LYS A 24 -0.57 5.28 -10.17
CA LYS A 24 0.86 5.13 -10.38
C LYS A 24 1.43 6.34 -11.13
N ASN A 25 0.75 6.81 -12.17
CA ASN A 25 1.15 7.98 -12.94
C ASN A 25 1.20 9.29 -12.14
N ILE A 26 0.48 9.35 -11.01
CA ILE A 26 0.42 10.53 -10.13
C ILE A 26 1.45 10.41 -9.00
N VAL A 27 1.64 9.20 -8.46
CA VAL A 27 2.38 8.96 -7.21
C VAL A 27 3.84 8.54 -7.44
N GLU A 28 4.20 8.10 -8.66
CA GLU A 28 5.59 7.86 -9.06
C GLU A 28 6.20 9.09 -9.76
N PRO A 29 6.89 9.99 -9.04
CA PRO A 29 7.87 10.86 -9.68
C PRO A 29 9.03 9.99 -10.20
N GLN A 30 9.38 10.16 -11.47
CA GLN A 30 10.37 9.36 -12.21
C GLN A 30 11.77 9.29 -11.53
N GLU A 31 12.06 10.21 -10.61
CA GLU A 31 13.39 10.48 -10.07
C GLU A 31 13.70 9.84 -8.70
N ARG A 32 12.72 9.21 -8.02
CA ARG A 32 12.92 8.69 -6.64
C ARG A 32 12.85 7.17 -6.54
N THR A 33 14.01 6.53 -6.42
CA THR A 33 14.13 5.12 -6.02
C THR A 33 13.66 4.93 -4.59
N ARG A 34 12.44 4.41 -4.42
CA ARG A 34 11.91 4.00 -3.13
C ARG A 34 12.23 2.53 -2.88
N LYS A 35 12.68 2.21 -1.67
CA LYS A 35 12.95 0.82 -1.24
C LYS A 35 11.67 0.00 -1.04
N LYS A 36 10.49 0.63 -1.06
CA LYS A 36 9.20 0.02 -0.71
C LYS A 36 8.14 0.28 -1.77
N CYS A 37 7.26 -0.70 -1.97
CA CYS A 37 6.20 -0.65 -2.96
C CYS A 37 5.10 0.36 -2.54
N LEU A 38 4.94 1.44 -3.30
CA LEU A 38 3.92 2.47 -3.06
C LEU A 38 2.50 1.91 -3.03
N ARG A 39 2.23 0.87 -3.83
CA ARG A 39 0.94 0.19 -3.87
C ARG A 39 0.56 -0.40 -2.51
N GLU A 40 1.50 -1.01 -1.80
CA GLU A 40 1.25 -1.61 -0.49
C GLU A 40 0.93 -0.54 0.56
N ILE A 41 1.65 0.59 0.50
CA ILE A 41 1.42 1.74 1.37
C ILE A 41 0.03 2.31 1.12
N LEU A 42 -0.36 2.50 -0.14
CA LEU A 42 -1.68 3.01 -0.49
C LEU A 42 -2.81 2.05 -0.12
N ASN A 43 -2.62 0.74 -0.30
CA ASN A 43 -3.58 -0.26 0.16
C ASN A 43 -3.77 -0.19 1.68
N ALA A 44 -2.70 -0.01 2.45
CA ALA A 44 -2.77 0.17 3.90
C ALA A 44 -3.53 1.47 4.29
N ILE A 45 -3.25 2.58 3.61
CA ILE A 45 -3.96 3.86 3.82
C ILE A 45 -5.45 3.70 3.50
N PHE A 46 -5.80 3.05 2.39
CA PHE A 46 -7.20 2.82 2.03
C PHE A 46 -7.90 1.86 2.99
N TYR A 47 -7.20 0.84 3.47
CA TYR A 47 -7.73 -0.05 4.50
C TYR A 47 -8.10 0.74 5.76
N ILE A 48 -7.18 1.59 6.26
CA ILE A 48 -7.43 2.42 7.44
C ILE A 48 -8.56 3.42 7.17
N SER A 49 -8.54 4.11 6.03
CA SER A 49 -9.55 5.11 5.66
C SER A 49 -10.95 4.51 5.53
N LYS A 50 -11.07 3.26 5.05
CA LYS A 50 -12.37 2.59 4.87
C LYS A 50 -12.86 1.88 6.11
N SER A 51 -11.97 1.26 6.89
CA SER A 51 -12.34 0.57 8.13
C SER A 51 -12.49 1.52 9.32
N GLY A 52 -11.85 2.69 9.29
CA GLY A 52 -11.78 3.62 10.42
C GLY A 52 -10.93 3.10 11.58
N CYS A 53 -10.15 2.04 11.38
CA CYS A 53 -9.32 1.47 12.45
C CYS A 53 -8.16 2.40 12.81
N GLN A 54 -7.65 2.29 14.03
CA GLN A 54 -6.50 3.07 14.44
C GLN A 54 -5.25 2.63 13.67
N TRP A 55 -4.37 3.58 13.33
CA TRP A 55 -3.15 3.31 12.56
C TRP A 55 -2.25 2.20 13.14
N ARG A 56 -2.25 2.06 14.47
CA ARG A 56 -1.51 1.02 15.21
C ARG A 56 -2.14 -0.36 15.13
N MET A 57 -3.41 -0.44 14.74
CA MET A 57 -4.16 -1.69 14.56
C MET A 57 -4.11 -2.19 13.11
N LEU A 58 -3.28 -1.59 12.26
CA LEU A 58 -3.08 -2.07 10.90
C LEU A 58 -2.61 -3.55 10.93
N PRO A 59 -3.28 -4.45 10.18
CA PRO A 59 -2.87 -5.85 10.10
C PRO A 59 -1.41 -6.00 9.67
N SER A 60 -0.74 -7.02 10.22
CA SER A 60 0.66 -7.36 9.90
C SER A 60 0.90 -7.77 8.45
N ASP A 61 -0.19 -8.03 7.71
CA ASP A 61 -0.17 -8.37 6.28
C ASP A 61 0.17 -7.16 5.40
N PHE A 62 0.02 -5.94 5.94
CA PHE A 62 0.43 -4.70 5.29
C PHE A 62 1.86 -4.30 5.68
N ALA A 63 2.42 -3.34 4.94
CA ALA A 63 3.70 -2.72 5.32
C ALA A 63 3.63 -2.20 6.77
N PRO A 64 4.74 -2.28 7.54
CA PRO A 64 4.73 -1.88 8.95
C PRO A 64 4.16 -0.48 9.10
N TRP A 65 3.25 -0.24 10.05
CA TRP A 65 2.57 1.05 10.24
C TRP A 65 3.53 2.26 10.28
N GLN A 66 4.77 2.08 10.76
CA GLN A 66 5.86 3.07 10.77
C GLN A 66 6.31 3.54 9.38
N THR A 67 5.98 2.75 8.37
CA THR A 67 6.29 2.96 6.96
C THR A 67 5.19 3.72 6.23
N VAL A 68 3.97 3.62 6.78
CA VAL A 68 2.78 4.22 6.19
C VAL A 68 2.71 5.64 6.74
N TYR A 69 3.44 6.56 6.09
CA TYR A 69 3.43 8.00 6.32
C TYR A 69 3.56 8.73 4.97
#